data_AF-A0A660WK54-F1
#
_entry.id   AF-A0A660WK54-F1
#
_cell.length_a   1.000
_cell.length_b   1.000
_cell.length_c   1.000
_cell.angle_alpha   90.00
_cell.angle_beta   90.00
_cell.angle_gamma   90.00
#
_symmetry.space_group_name_H-M   'P 1'
#
loop_
_entity.id
_entity.type
_entity.pdbx_description
1 polymer ?
#
loop_
_entity_poly.entity_id
_entity_poly.type
_entity_poly.pdbx_seq_one_letter_code
_entity_poly.pdbx_strand_id
1 'polypeptide(L)' 'MVEINTKNALTRKAGEKPPEVLNVKISVQNLNFFYGDKQALFDVTMDIPERRVTAL' A
#
# COMPACT_ATOMS: atom_id res chain seq x y z
N MET A 1 17.87 12.18 17.11
CA MET A 1 17.33 11.20 18.08
C MET A 1 16.16 10.47 17.46
N VAL A 2 16.39 9.28 16.92
CA VAL A 2 15.47 8.12 16.97
C VAL A 2 16.40 6.90 16.99
N GLU A 3 16.48 6.21 18.13
CA GLU A 3 17.26 4.99 18.29
C GLU A 3 16.53 3.82 17.65
N ILE A 4 17.09 3.27 16.57
CA ILE A 4 16.63 2.01 15.98
C ILE A 4 17.20 0.84 16.80
N ASN A 5 16.33 0.17 17.55
CA ASN A 5 16.60 -1.00 18.37
C ASN A 5 17.06 -2.20 17.52
N THR A 6 18.36 -2.47 17.54
CA THR A 6 19.08 -3.58 16.89
C THR A 6 18.96 -4.89 17.66
N LYS A 7 17.74 -5.36 17.96
CA LYS A 7 17.54 -6.66 18.65
C LYS A 7 16.58 -7.65 17.99
N ASN A 8 16.17 -7.44 16.74
CA ASN A 8 15.32 -8.43 16.04
C ASN A 8 15.94 -9.02 14.75
N ALA A 9 17.28 -8.97 14.62
CA ALA A 9 17.97 -9.35 13.38
C ALA A 9 18.46 -10.81 13.32
N LEU A 10 18.15 -11.67 14.30
CA LEU A 10 18.69 -13.03 14.40
C LEU A 10 17.65 -14.14 14.13
N THR A 11 16.84 -14.06 13.08
CA THR A 11 16.13 -15.21 12.47
C THR A 11 15.63 -14.90 11.04
N ARG A 12 16.38 -14.17 10.22
CA ARG A 12 15.97 -13.96 8.81
C ARG A 12 16.37 -15.18 7.98
N LYS A 13 15.37 -15.94 7.53
CA LYS A 13 15.56 -17.07 6.61
C LYS A 13 16.28 -16.57 5.35
N ALA A 14 17.32 -17.27 4.90
CA ALA A 14 18.29 -16.85 3.87
C ALA A 14 17.73 -16.73 2.43
N GLY A 15 16.47 -16.33 2.26
CA GLY A 15 15.82 -16.15 0.96
C GLY A 15 14.70 -15.12 0.92
N GLU A 16 14.44 -14.38 2.02
CA GLU A 16 13.46 -13.29 2.00
C GLU A 16 14.09 -12.03 1.39
N LYS A 17 13.61 -11.66 0.19
CA LYS A 17 13.89 -10.35 -0.41
C LYS A 17 13.50 -9.27 0.62
N PRO A 18 14.34 -8.25 0.85
CA PRO A 18 13.99 -7.15 1.73
C PRO A 18 12.63 -6.56 1.32
N PRO A 19 11.82 -6.09 2.28
CA PRO A 19 10.50 -5.55 1.99
C PRO A 19 10.64 -4.48 0.92
N GLU A 20 9.98 -4.70 -0.22
CA GLU A 20 10.01 -3.76 -1.33
C GLU A 20 9.22 -2.52 -0.90
N VAL A 21 9.92 -1.41 -0.69
CA VAL A 21 9.27 -0.12 -0.41
C VAL A 21 8.68 0.37 -1.73
N LEU A 22 7.36 0.23 -1.88
CA LEU A 22 6.65 0.68 -3.06
C LEU A 22 6.46 2.19 -2.98
N ASN A 23 6.93 2.90 -4.01
CA ASN A 23 6.68 4.32 -4.13
C ASN A 23 5.25 4.54 -4.65
N VAL A 24 4.34 4.85 -3.74
CA VAL A 24 2.92 5.11 -4.04
C VAL A 24 2.80 6.41 -4.84
N LYS A 25 2.19 6.33 -6.02
CA LYS A 25 2.00 7.49 -6.90
C LYS A 25 0.58 8.03 -6.85
N ILE A 26 -0.40 7.17 -6.60
CA ILE A 26 -1.80 7.53 -6.39
C ILE A 26 -2.24 6.83 -5.10
N SER A 27 -2.77 7.58 -4.14
CA SER A 27 -3.42 7.03 -2.96
C SER A 27 -4.87 7.47 -2.97
N VAL A 28 -5.77 6.50 -2.85
CA VAL A 28 -7.21 6.68 -2.75
C VAL A 28 -7.61 6.28 -1.34
N GLN A 29 -8.33 7.16 -0.64
CA GLN A 29 -8.76 6.92 0.73
C GLN A 29 -10.26 7.21 0.82
N ASN A 30 -11.00 6.25 1.36
CA ASN A 30 -12.43 6.38 1.68
C ASN A 30 -13.31 6.87 0.51
N LEU A 31 -13.01 6.41 -0.71
CA LEU A 31 -13.71 6.86 -1.91
C LEU A 31 -15.13 6.29 -1.98
N ASN A 32 -16.10 7.19 -2.06
CA ASN A 32 -17.50 6.87 -2.37
C ASN A 32 -17.85 7.52 -3.71
N PHE A 33 -18.42 6.74 -4.65
CA PHE A 33 -18.67 7.19 -6.01
C PHE A 33 -20.10 6.90 -6.45
N PHE A 34 -20.75 7.89 -7.08
CA PHE A 34 -22.17 7.88 -7.40
C PHE A 34 -22.41 8.28 -8.86
N TYR A 35 -23.34 7.59 -9.52
CA TYR A 35 -23.96 8.01 -10.78
C TYR A 35 -25.33 8.61 -10.46
N GLY A 36 -25.35 9.94 -10.26
CA GLY A 36 -26.56 10.65 -9.80
C GLY A 36 -26.97 10.14 -8.42
N ASP A 37 -28.23 9.72 -8.29
CA ASP A 37 -28.78 9.24 -7.02
C ASP A 37 -28.31 7.81 -6.65
N LYS A 38 -27.64 7.08 -7.56
CA LYS A 38 -27.19 5.71 -7.32
C LYS A 38 -25.70 5.64 -7.01
N GLN A 39 -25.35 5.02 -5.89
CA GLN A 39 -23.97 4.74 -5.54
C GLN A 39 -23.43 3.51 -6.28
N ALA A 40 -22.20 3.61 -6.80
CA ALA A 40 -21.51 2.54 -7.52
C ALA A 40 -20.30 1.99 -6.75
N LEU A 41 -19.52 2.85 -6.08
CA LEU A 41 -18.39 2.43 -5.24
C LEU A 41 -18.58 2.91 -3.80
N PHE A 42 -18.22 2.06 -2.85
CA PHE A 42 -18.40 2.29 -1.41
C PHE A 42 -17.06 2.19 -0.70
N ASP A 43 -16.68 3.26 0.02
CA ASP A 43 -15.50 3.34 0.89
C ASP A 43 -14.21 2.69 0.35
N VAL A 44 -13.88 2.93 -0.92
CA VAL A 44 -12.73 2.31 -1.56
C VAL A 44 -11.45 2.98 -1.09
N THR A 45 -10.52 2.18 -0.55
CA THR A 45 -9.18 2.60 -0.15
C THR A 45 -8.15 1.75 -0.88
N MET A 46 -7.26 2.38 -1.64
CA MET A 46 -6.22 1.68 -2.41
C MET A 46 -5.04 2.57 -2.76
N ASP A 47 -3.86 1.96 -2.85
CA ASP A 47 -2.63 2.61 -3.33
C ASP A 47 -2.22 2.04 -4.69
N ILE A 48 -1.88 2.92 -5.63
CA ILE A 48 -1.35 2.57 -6.94
C ILE A 48 0.13 3.02 -6.98
N PRO A 49 1.07 2.07 -6.95
CA PRO A 49 2.49 2.38 -7.02
C PRO A 49 2.92 2.84 -8.41
N GLU A 50 4.00 3.59 -8.48
CA GLU A 50 4.54 4.04 -9.75
C GLU A 50 5.03 2.87 -10.62
N ARG A 51 4.88 3.01 -11.95
CA ARG A 51 5.43 2.08 -12.96
C ARG A 51 5.07 0.61 -12.76
N ARG A 52 3.92 0.35 -12.13
CA ARG A 52 3.40 -1.00 -11.91
C ARG A 52 1.99 -1.10 -12.49
N VAL A 53 1.70 -2.23 -13.12
CA VAL A 53 0.35 -2.54 -13.60
C VAL A 53 -0.48 -2.98 -12.39
N THR A 54 -1.58 -2.27 -12.14
CA THR A 54 -2.60 -2.65 -11.16
C THR A 54 -3.85 -3.10 -11.92
N ALA A 55 -4.27 -4.34 -11.72
CA ALA A 55 -5.53 -4.84 -12.26
C ALA A 55 -6.67 -4.56 -11.26
N LEU A 56 -7.85 -4.23 -11.78
CA LEU A 56 -9.08 -3.93 -11.04
C LEU A 56 -10.24 -4.77 -11.58
#